data_AF-A0A938M8D8-F1
#
_entry.id   AF-A0A938M8D8-F1
#
_cell.length_a   1.000
_cell.length_b   1.000
_cell.length_c   1.000
_cell.angle_alpha   90.00
_cell.angle_beta   90.00
_cell.angle_gamma   90.00
#
_symmetry.space_group_name_H-M   'P 1'
#
loop_
_entity.id
_entity.type
_entity.pdbx_description
1 polymer ?
#
loop_
_entity_poly.entity_id
_entity_poly.type
_entity_poly.pdbx_seq_one_letter_code
_entity_poly.pdbx_strand_id
1 'polypeptide(L)'
;MLVLESPRDDRGRGRLSLTSGYCAQARRPVESHRLRGIRTTQYALRRFPWRRSHVRTATAPLLAAALLLCGTAFAELTLVRDGRPLAAIVISAQATAAEKLAATELARYVERVSGAKLAVVGAADATKGPRVLVGTLERLDEFKVSTAKLPLHIEGFVIRAIGDDLLLAGRSELGTVFAVYHFLERHLGCRWP
;
A
#
# COMPACT_ATOMS: atom_id res chain seq x y z
N MET A 1 -6.85 -1.80 3.07
CA MET A 1 -7.09 -0.36 2.81
C MET A 1 -6.43 0.39 3.96
N LEU A 2 -5.60 1.41 3.71
CA LEU A 2 -5.06 2.24 4.79
C LEU A 2 -6.02 3.43 4.95
N VAL A 3 -6.63 3.57 6.12
CA VAL A 3 -7.55 4.67 6.38
C VAL A 3 -6.89 5.64 7.34
N LEU A 4 -6.65 6.84 6.80
CA LEU A 4 -6.36 8.04 7.54
C LEU A 4 -7.55 8.96 7.31
N GLU A 5 -8.43 9.08 8.30
CA GLU A 5 -9.53 10.03 8.22
C GLU A 5 -8.97 11.44 8.42
N SER A 6 -9.06 12.25 7.37
CA SER A 6 -8.75 13.67 7.41
C SER A 6 -9.89 14.43 8.13
N PRO A 7 -9.60 15.47 8.93
CA PRO A 7 -10.63 16.35 9.46
C PRO A 7 -11.46 16.95 8.30
N ARG A 8 -12.79 16.85 8.40
CA ARG A 8 -13.78 17.21 7.36
C ARG A 8 -13.38 18.44 6.52
N ASP A 9 -13.16 18.22 5.22
CA ASP A 9 -13.20 19.24 4.15
C ASP A 9 -14.26 18.82 3.12
N ASP A 10 -15.18 19.74 2.81
CA ASP A 10 -16.42 19.56 2.05
C ASP A 10 -16.24 19.41 0.52
N ARG A 11 -15.15 18.78 0.05
CA ARG A 11 -14.91 18.65 -1.39
C ARG A 11 -14.66 17.21 -1.82
N GLY A 12 -15.73 16.62 -2.38
CA GLY A 12 -15.74 15.27 -2.90
C GLY A 12 -14.81 15.01 -4.09
N ARG A 13 -14.32 13.75 -4.10
CA ARG A 13 -13.63 12.95 -5.15
C ARG A 13 -12.16 12.67 -4.79
N GLY A 14 -11.63 11.45 -4.88
CA GLY A 14 -12.14 10.20 -5.44
C GLY A 14 -11.45 8.98 -4.82
N ARG A 15 -12.17 7.87 -4.83
CA ARG A 15 -11.84 6.60 -4.19
C ARG A 15 -10.81 5.85 -5.04
N LEU A 16 -9.63 5.53 -4.50
CA LEU A 16 -8.62 4.70 -5.19
C LEU A 16 -8.29 3.46 -4.34
N SER A 17 -8.47 2.30 -4.96
CA SER A 17 -8.26 0.96 -4.43
C SER A 17 -6.82 0.51 -4.71
N LEU A 18 -6.16 -0.15 -3.75
CA LEU A 18 -4.86 -0.79 -3.95
C LEU A 18 -4.96 -2.29 -3.67
N THR A 19 -4.61 -3.08 -4.69
CA THR A 19 -4.30 -4.51 -4.64
C THR A 19 -2.85 -4.73 -4.19
N SER A 20 -2.67 -5.72 -3.31
CA SER A 20 -1.46 -6.52 -3.02
C SER A 20 -0.07 -6.01 -3.46
N GLY A 21 0.78 -5.70 -2.48
CA GLY A 21 2.24 -5.85 -2.52
C GLY A 21 3.01 -5.09 -3.60
N TYR A 22 3.40 -3.84 -3.32
CA TYR A 22 4.31 -3.09 -4.20
C TYR A 22 5.77 -3.22 -3.74
N CYS A 23 6.58 -3.90 -4.54
CA CYS A 23 8.04 -3.86 -4.46
C CYS A 23 8.50 -2.84 -5.52
N ALA A 24 8.88 -1.63 -5.11
CA ALA A 24 9.26 -0.58 -6.04
C ALA A 24 10.65 -0.88 -6.64
N GLN A 25 10.67 -1.47 -7.82
CA GLN A 25 11.87 -1.80 -8.57
C GLN A 25 12.10 -0.72 -9.64
N ALA A 26 13.14 0.08 -9.47
CA ALA A 26 13.54 1.12 -10.42
C ALA A 26 13.88 0.48 -11.78
N ARG A 27 13.11 0.78 -12.83
CA ARG A 27 13.42 0.39 -14.20
C ARG A 27 14.43 1.37 -14.80
N ARG A 28 15.46 0.82 -15.46
CA ARG A 28 16.44 1.54 -16.28
C ARG A 28 15.76 2.24 -17.47
N PRO A 29 16.37 3.32 -18.02
CA PRO A 29 15.90 3.94 -19.24
C PRO A 29 16.21 3.04 -20.43
N VAL A 30 15.25 2.84 -21.33
CA VAL A 30 15.48 2.25 -22.65
C VAL A 30 15.14 3.31 -23.68
N GLU A 31 16.12 3.55 -24.54
CA GLU A 31 16.13 4.52 -25.63
C GLU A 31 14.94 4.40 -26.58
N SER A 32 14.54 5.58 -27.04
CA SER A 32 13.66 5.85 -28.16
C SER A 32 14.26 5.34 -29.47
N HIS A 33 13.56 4.48 -30.23
CA HIS A 33 13.80 4.35 -31.67
C HIS A 33 12.49 4.14 -32.44
N ARG A 34 12.12 5.21 -33.15
CA ARG A 34 11.60 5.30 -34.52
C ARG A 34 10.37 4.45 -34.93
N LEU A 35 9.30 5.18 -35.23
CA LEU A 35 8.14 4.82 -36.04
C LEU A 35 8.51 4.27 -37.43
N ARG A 36 7.84 3.19 -37.88
CA ARG A 36 7.15 3.09 -39.19
C ARG A 36 6.52 1.71 -39.41
N GLY A 37 5.19 1.70 -39.53
CA GLY A 37 4.53 1.16 -40.73
C GLY A 37 4.09 -0.31 -40.75
N ILE A 38 2.80 -0.47 -41.09
CA ILE A 38 2.27 -1.26 -42.22
C ILE A 38 1.32 -2.42 -41.86
N ARG A 39 0.18 -2.37 -42.58
CA ARG A 39 -0.80 -3.42 -42.95
C ARG A 39 -1.87 -3.81 -41.93
N THR A 40 -2.94 -3.03 -42.01
CA THR A 40 -4.33 -3.52 -42.15
C THR A 40 -4.35 -4.82 -42.96
N THR A 41 -4.93 -5.89 -42.41
CA THR A 41 -5.44 -6.99 -43.24
C THR A 41 -6.76 -7.45 -42.65
N GLN A 42 -7.81 -7.04 -43.35
CA GLN A 42 -9.14 -7.62 -43.33
C GLN A 42 -9.06 -9.15 -43.35
N TYR A 43 -9.80 -9.80 -42.47
CA TYR A 43 -10.30 -11.14 -42.76
C TYR A 43 -11.81 -11.13 -42.88
N ALA A 44 -12.21 -11.01 -44.15
CA ALA A 44 -13.30 -11.69 -44.81
C ALA A 44 -14.38 -12.34 -43.93
N LEU A 45 -15.54 -11.69 -44.03
CA LEU A 45 -16.89 -12.21 -43.85
C LEU A 45 -17.01 -13.70 -44.21
N ARG A 46 -17.16 -14.55 -43.20
CA ARG A 46 -17.81 -15.86 -43.36
C ARG A 46 -19.26 -15.74 -42.91
N ARG A 47 -20.14 -15.77 -43.91
CA ARG A 47 -21.61 -15.83 -43.77
C ARG A 47 -21.99 -17.00 -42.86
N PHE A 48 -22.50 -16.71 -41.67
CA PHE A 48 -23.17 -17.68 -40.82
C PHE A 48 -24.69 -17.61 -41.08
N PRO A 49 -25.33 -18.71 -41.52
CA PRO A 49 -26.76 -18.71 -41.79
C PRO A 49 -27.55 -18.67 -40.48
N TRP A 50 -28.51 -17.76 -40.48
CA TRP A 50 -29.45 -17.45 -39.42
C TRP A 50 -30.45 -18.61 -39.28
N ARG A 51 -30.26 -19.52 -38.31
CA ARG A 51 -31.26 -20.51 -37.93
C ARG A 51 -31.93 -20.08 -36.62
N ARG A 52 -33.12 -19.51 -36.75
CA ARG A 52 -34.05 -19.30 -35.63
C ARG A 52 -34.39 -20.66 -35.01
N SER A 53 -34.00 -20.85 -33.77
CA SER A 53 -34.64 -21.81 -32.88
C SER A 53 -34.94 -21.11 -31.56
N HIS A 54 -36.22 -20.81 -31.35
CA HIS A 54 -36.73 -20.38 -30.07
C HIS A 54 -36.47 -21.48 -29.04
N VAL A 55 -35.54 -21.24 -28.11
CA VAL A 55 -35.38 -22.06 -26.91
C VAL A 55 -35.88 -21.22 -25.74
N ARG A 56 -37.14 -21.46 -25.37
CA ARG A 56 -37.72 -21.00 -24.10
C ARG A 56 -37.10 -21.84 -22.98
N THR A 57 -36.06 -21.34 -22.30
CA THR A 57 -35.55 -21.99 -21.09
C THR A 57 -35.46 -20.98 -19.95
N ALA A 58 -36.45 -21.06 -19.07
CA ALA A 58 -36.61 -20.26 -17.86
C ALA A 58 -35.77 -20.84 -16.71
N THR A 59 -34.44 -20.66 -16.75
CA THR A 59 -33.53 -21.11 -15.67
C THR A 59 -32.55 -20.03 -15.24
N ALA A 60 -32.95 -18.76 -15.36
CA ALA A 60 -32.06 -17.61 -15.21
C ALA A 60 -31.97 -16.90 -13.84
N PRO A 61 -32.73 -17.21 -12.76
CA PRO A 61 -32.54 -16.45 -11.51
C PRO A 61 -31.61 -17.12 -10.49
N LEU A 62 -31.37 -18.43 -10.56
CA LEU A 62 -30.68 -19.16 -9.48
C LEU A 62 -29.14 -19.04 -9.50
N LEU A 63 -28.52 -18.80 -10.65
CA LEU A 63 -27.07 -18.62 -10.76
C LEU A 63 -26.59 -17.21 -10.39
N ALA A 64 -27.49 -16.21 -10.40
CA ALA A 64 -27.14 -14.84 -10.03
C ALA A 64 -27.04 -14.63 -8.51
N ALA A 65 -27.70 -15.46 -7.70
CA ALA A 65 -27.70 -15.35 -6.23
C ALA A 65 -26.43 -15.94 -5.58
N ALA A 66 -25.73 -16.88 -6.25
CA ALA A 66 -24.54 -17.52 -5.70
C ALA A 66 -23.25 -16.68 -5.83
N LEU A 67 -23.24 -15.67 -6.72
CA LEU A 67 -22.08 -14.76 -6.87
C LEU A 67 -22.05 -13.61 -5.85
N LEU A 68 -23.09 -13.47 -5.01
CA LEU A 68 -23.24 -12.34 -4.07
C LEU A 68 -22.59 -12.56 -2.70
N LEU A 69 -22.06 -13.75 -2.39
CA LEU A 69 -21.56 -14.09 -1.04
C LEU A 69 -20.03 -14.19 -0.89
N CYS A 70 -19.24 -13.82 -1.90
CA CYS A 70 -17.79 -13.71 -1.73
C CYS A 70 -17.41 -12.30 -1.29
N GLY A 71 -17.81 -11.92 -0.07
CA GLY A 71 -17.31 -10.73 0.59
C GLY A 71 -15.84 -10.96 0.96
N THR A 72 -14.91 -10.53 0.09
CA THR A 72 -13.49 -10.50 0.45
C THR A 72 -13.31 -9.50 1.59
N ALA A 73 -13.13 -9.99 2.81
CA ALA A 73 -12.74 -9.16 3.94
C ALA A 73 -11.34 -8.58 3.67
N PHE A 74 -11.27 -7.32 3.26
CA PHE A 74 -10.02 -6.60 3.19
C PHE A 74 -9.63 -6.21 4.61
N ALA A 75 -8.46 -6.67 5.09
CA ALA A 75 -7.87 -6.12 6.30
C ALA A 75 -7.60 -4.62 6.07
N GLU A 76 -8.21 -3.80 6.93
CA GLU A 76 -8.06 -2.35 6.93
C GLU A 76 -7.13 -1.97 8.08
N LEU A 77 -6.05 -1.25 7.77
CA LEU A 77 -5.12 -0.77 8.78
C LEU A 77 -5.44 0.70 9.05
N THR A 78 -5.98 0.98 10.24
CA THR A 78 -6.31 2.33 10.69
C THR A 78 -5.23 2.83 11.66
N LEU A 79 -4.54 3.91 11.30
CA LEU A 79 -3.52 4.51 12.17
C LEU A 79 -4.10 5.58 13.09
N VAL A 80 -5.08 6.32 12.58
CA VAL A 80 -5.78 7.42 13.27
C VAL A 80 -7.26 7.31 12.96
N ARG A 81 -8.10 7.48 13.98
CA ARG A 81 -9.56 7.52 13.85
C ARG A 81 -10.11 8.65 14.71
N ASP A 82 -11.03 9.45 14.17
CA ASP A 82 -11.65 10.57 14.89
C ASP A 82 -10.64 11.53 15.55
N GLY A 83 -9.50 11.79 14.90
CA GLY A 83 -8.43 12.63 15.43
C GLY A 83 -7.68 12.03 16.63
N ARG A 84 -7.85 10.72 16.90
CA ARG A 84 -7.18 10.00 17.98
C ARG A 84 -6.18 8.99 17.42
N PRO A 85 -4.95 8.93 17.97
CA PRO A 85 -3.97 7.95 17.54
C PRO A 85 -4.42 6.54 17.96
N LEU A 86 -4.54 5.63 17.00
CA LEU A 86 -4.76 4.21 17.26
C LEU A 86 -3.47 3.40 17.17
N ALA A 87 -2.47 3.92 16.44
CA ALA A 87 -1.18 3.30 16.27
C ALA A 87 -0.06 3.98 17.06
N ALA A 88 1.01 3.24 17.30
CA ALA A 88 2.30 3.79 17.71
C ALA A 88 3.35 3.52 16.63
N ILE A 89 4.28 4.46 16.45
CA ILE A 89 5.48 4.25 15.64
C ILE A 89 6.50 3.57 16.55
N VAL A 90 6.95 2.39 16.15
CA VAL A 90 7.87 1.57 16.94
C VAL A 90 9.19 1.45 16.20
N ILE A 91 10.26 1.70 16.93
CA ILE A 91 11.65 1.57 16.46
C ILE A 91 12.41 0.59 17.34
N SER A 92 13.45 -0.06 16.79
CA SER A 92 14.33 -0.92 17.58
C SER A 92 15.08 -0.10 18.64
N ALA A 93 15.45 -0.73 19.75
CA ALA A 93 16.34 -0.12 20.75
C ALA A 93 17.68 0.31 20.14
N GLN A 94 18.13 -0.36 19.08
CA GLN A 94 19.38 -0.07 18.36
C GLN A 94 19.18 0.82 17.12
N ALA A 95 18.04 1.53 17.04
CA ALA A 95 17.75 2.41 15.92
C ALA A 95 18.76 3.56 15.80
N THR A 96 19.18 3.84 14.57
CA THR A 96 20.18 4.90 14.30
C THR A 96 19.56 6.28 14.37
N ALA A 97 20.40 7.32 14.35
CA ALA A 97 19.93 8.70 14.31
C ALA A 97 19.04 8.98 13.09
N ALA A 98 19.36 8.38 11.93
CA ALA A 98 18.56 8.51 10.73
C ALA A 98 17.19 7.84 10.85
N GLU A 99 17.13 6.63 11.42
CA GLU A 99 15.87 5.90 11.64
C GLU A 99 14.98 6.63 12.67
N LYS A 100 15.58 7.13 13.76
CA LYS A 100 14.87 7.95 14.78
C LYS A 100 14.32 9.24 14.19
N LEU A 101 15.11 9.92 13.37
CA LEU A 101 14.66 11.11 12.67
C LEU A 101 13.50 10.78 11.73
N ALA A 102 13.62 9.74 10.91
CA ALA A 102 12.56 9.31 10.00
C ALA A 102 11.24 8.98 10.74
N ALA A 103 11.32 8.27 11.87
CA ALA A 103 10.16 8.00 12.72
C ALA A 103 9.53 9.29 13.28
N THR A 104 10.36 10.26 13.67
CA THR A 104 9.89 11.56 14.18
C THR A 104 9.24 12.40 13.07
N GLU A 105 9.83 12.42 11.88
CA GLU A 105 9.24 13.07 10.69
C GLU A 105 7.88 12.45 10.37
N LEU A 106 7.80 11.11 10.34
CA LEU A 106 6.55 10.39 10.12
C LEU A 106 5.47 10.82 11.12
N ALA A 107 5.79 10.82 12.41
CA ALA A 107 4.86 11.26 13.46
C ALA A 107 4.37 12.69 13.20
N ARG A 108 5.29 13.60 12.85
CA ARG A 108 4.97 15.01 12.60
C ARG A 108 4.06 15.18 11.40
N TYR A 109 4.32 14.49 10.29
CA TYR A 109 3.49 14.60 9.09
C TYR A 109 2.12 13.94 9.28
N VAL A 110 2.04 12.82 9.99
CA VAL A 110 0.75 12.22 10.36
C VAL A 110 -0.06 13.18 11.23
N GLU A 111 0.55 13.83 12.22
CA GLU A 111 -0.11 14.85 13.05
C GLU A 111 -0.62 16.02 12.21
N ARG A 112 0.19 16.53 11.26
CA ARG A 112 -0.23 17.62 10.37
C ARG A 112 -1.42 17.26 9.48
N VAL A 113 -1.51 16.01 9.03
CA VAL A 113 -2.58 15.56 8.10
C VAL A 113 -3.85 15.15 8.85
N SER A 114 -3.70 14.52 10.02
CA SER A 114 -4.81 13.89 10.75
C SER A 114 -5.23 14.62 12.03
N GLY A 115 -4.42 15.55 12.52
CA GLY A 115 -4.58 16.19 13.82
C GLY A 115 -4.17 15.32 15.02
N ALA A 116 -3.76 14.07 14.80
CA ALA A 116 -3.40 13.14 15.86
C ALA A 116 -1.90 12.84 15.86
N LYS A 117 -1.27 12.96 17.04
CA LYS A 117 0.13 12.62 17.22
C LYS A 117 0.30 11.13 17.53
N LEU A 118 0.97 10.40 16.62
CA LEU A 118 1.42 9.04 16.91
C LEU A 118 2.64 9.11 17.85
N ALA A 119 2.65 8.29 18.91
CA ALA A 119 3.81 8.17 19.78
C ALA A 119 4.95 7.44 19.06
N VAL A 120 6.20 7.89 19.26
CA VAL A 120 7.41 7.17 18.83
C VAL A 120 7.98 6.46 20.05
N VAL A 121 8.00 5.14 20.04
CA VAL A 121 8.36 4.30 21.19
C VAL A 121 9.37 3.21 20.81
N GLY A 122 10.13 2.74 21.79
CA GLY A 122 10.97 1.56 21.63
C GLY A 122 10.17 0.26 21.68
N ALA A 123 10.80 -0.85 21.30
CA ALA A 123 10.14 -2.16 21.26
C ALA A 123 9.52 -2.60 22.59
N ALA A 124 10.17 -2.29 23.72
CA ALA A 124 9.70 -2.64 25.05
C ALA A 124 8.45 -1.86 25.49
N ASP A 125 8.25 -0.66 24.93
CA ASP A 125 7.19 0.27 25.32
C ASP A 125 6.01 0.26 24.33
N ALA A 126 6.06 -0.63 23.32
CA ALA A 126 5.02 -0.75 22.33
C ALA A 126 3.71 -1.24 22.96
N THR A 127 2.64 -0.47 22.81
CA THR A 127 1.30 -0.80 23.32
C THR A 127 0.61 -1.85 22.45
N LYS A 128 -0.45 -2.47 22.98
CA LYS A 128 -1.33 -3.37 22.20
C LYS A 128 -2.10 -2.53 21.19
N GLY A 129 -2.10 -2.95 19.92
CA GLY A 129 -2.83 -2.30 18.83
C GLY A 129 -1.98 -2.21 17.56
N PRO A 130 -2.45 -1.47 16.55
CA PRO A 130 -1.71 -1.24 15.32
C PRO A 130 -0.33 -0.63 15.56
N ARG A 131 0.68 -1.07 14.82
CA ARG A 131 2.05 -0.56 14.96
C ARG A 131 2.59 -0.12 13.61
N VAL A 132 3.38 0.94 13.60
CA VAL A 132 4.16 1.34 12.43
C VAL A 132 5.63 1.07 12.74
N LEU A 133 6.15 -0.02 12.20
CA LEU A 133 7.52 -0.47 12.43
C LEU A 133 8.46 0.24 11.45
N VAL A 134 9.36 1.06 11.99
CA VAL A 134 10.33 1.85 11.22
C VAL A 134 11.73 1.38 11.55
N GLY A 135 12.47 0.91 10.56
CA GLY A 135 13.83 0.43 10.74
C GLY A 135 14.32 -0.44 9.61
N THR A 136 15.62 -0.71 9.61
CA THR A 136 16.23 -1.71 8.72
C THR A 136 15.67 -3.11 9.00
N LEU A 137 15.58 -3.96 7.96
CA LEU A 137 15.05 -5.33 8.10
C LEU A 137 15.73 -6.12 9.23
N GLU A 138 17.06 -6.03 9.34
CA GLU A 138 17.85 -6.69 10.38
C GLU A 138 17.45 -6.23 11.79
N ARG A 139 17.29 -4.91 11.99
CA ARG A 139 16.89 -4.36 13.30
C ARG A 139 15.42 -4.67 13.63
N LEU A 140 14.58 -4.88 12.62
CA LEU A 140 13.18 -5.21 12.82
C LEU A 140 12.93 -6.70 13.09
N ASP A 141 13.94 -7.57 12.96
CA ASP A 141 13.82 -8.98 13.34
C ASP A 141 13.50 -9.16 14.84
N GLU A 142 13.83 -8.16 15.68
CA GLU A 142 13.43 -8.05 17.08
C GLU A 142 11.91 -8.20 17.29
N PHE A 143 11.11 -7.75 16.32
CA PHE A 143 9.64 -7.76 16.39
C PHE A 143 9.02 -9.08 15.94
N LYS A 144 9.83 -10.08 15.56
CA LYS A 144 9.38 -11.40 15.05
C LYS A 144 8.40 -11.30 13.88
N VAL A 145 8.46 -10.21 13.12
CA VAL A 145 7.68 -10.05 11.90
C VAL A 145 8.38 -10.82 10.78
N SER A 146 7.65 -11.58 9.97
CA SER A 146 8.21 -12.40 8.89
C SER A 146 8.77 -11.54 7.75
N THR A 147 9.96 -10.98 7.93
CA THR A 147 10.76 -10.16 7.00
C THR A 147 11.63 -11.00 6.07
N ALA A 148 11.94 -12.25 6.48
CA ALA A 148 12.97 -13.15 5.94
C ALA A 148 12.87 -13.53 4.44
N LYS A 149 11.91 -13.00 3.68
CA LYS A 149 11.67 -13.33 2.27
C LYS A 149 11.60 -12.11 1.34
N LEU A 150 12.10 -10.96 1.76
CA LEU A 150 12.05 -9.74 0.93
C LEU A 150 13.40 -9.53 0.21
N PRO A 151 13.53 -9.90 -1.08
CA PRO A 151 14.74 -9.62 -1.85
C PRO A 151 14.80 -8.12 -2.15
N LEU A 152 15.41 -7.35 -1.26
CA LEU A 152 15.68 -5.93 -1.46
C LEU A 152 17.07 -5.75 -2.08
N HIS A 153 17.14 -4.87 -3.09
CA HIS A 153 18.40 -4.31 -3.58
C HIS A 153 19.08 -3.49 -2.47
N ILE A 154 20.35 -3.12 -2.68
CA ILE A 154 21.18 -2.42 -1.67
C ILE A 154 20.46 -1.18 -1.09
N GLU A 155 19.77 -0.40 -1.92
CA GLU A 155 18.94 0.76 -1.53
C GLU A 155 17.43 0.48 -1.57
N GLY A 156 17.05 -0.80 -1.59
CA GLY A 156 15.65 -1.21 -1.63
C GLY A 156 14.96 -0.98 -0.29
N PHE A 157 13.67 -0.69 -0.36
CA PHE A 157 12.79 -0.61 0.80
C PHE A 157 11.47 -1.34 0.57
N VAL A 158 10.79 -1.65 1.67
CA VAL A 158 9.48 -2.26 1.72
C VAL A 158 8.52 -1.38 2.50
N ILE A 159 7.32 -1.22 1.95
CA ILE A 159 6.15 -0.70 2.64
C ILE A 159 5.11 -1.80 2.61
N ARG A 160 4.77 -2.37 3.78
CA ARG A 160 3.87 -3.54 3.82
C ARG A 160 3.06 -3.58 5.10
N ALA A 161 1.74 -3.77 4.96
CA ALA A 161 0.89 -4.15 6.08
C ALA A 161 0.96 -5.68 6.31
N ILE A 162 1.18 -6.10 7.55
CA ILE A 162 1.23 -7.50 8.00
C ILE A 162 0.40 -7.60 9.28
N GLY A 163 -0.81 -8.15 9.18
CA GLY A 163 -1.77 -8.09 10.29
C GLY A 163 -2.06 -6.63 10.65
N ASP A 164 -1.81 -6.28 11.92
CA ASP A 164 -1.98 -4.92 12.44
C ASP A 164 -0.69 -4.07 12.36
N ASP A 165 0.37 -4.58 11.75
CA ASP A 165 1.64 -3.87 11.62
C ASP A 165 1.82 -3.28 10.22
N LEU A 166 2.24 -2.01 10.14
CA LEU A 166 2.79 -1.40 8.94
C LEU A 166 4.32 -1.41 9.02
N LEU A 167 4.98 -2.20 8.18
CA LEU A 167 6.42 -2.13 7.97
C LEU A 167 6.76 -0.98 7.02
N LEU A 168 7.65 -0.11 7.47
CA LEU A 168 8.38 0.88 6.67
C LEU A 168 9.88 0.59 6.85
N ALA A 169 10.42 -0.28 6.01
CA ALA A 169 11.73 -0.88 6.27
C ALA A 169 12.66 -0.86 5.06
N GLY A 170 13.93 -0.54 5.28
CA GLY A 170 14.98 -0.60 4.27
C GLY A 170 15.94 -1.77 4.46
N ARG A 171 16.72 -2.07 3.43
CA ARG A 171 17.94 -2.87 3.59
C ARG A 171 19.08 -2.07 4.26
N SER A 172 19.12 -0.76 4.01
CA SER A 172 20.04 0.21 4.62
C SER A 172 19.25 1.26 5.42
N GLU A 173 19.95 2.05 6.23
CA GLU A 173 19.35 3.18 6.95
C GLU A 173 18.73 4.19 5.98
N LEU A 174 19.40 4.46 4.86
CA LEU A 174 18.89 5.33 3.80
C LEU A 174 17.64 4.74 3.15
N GLY A 175 17.60 3.42 2.91
CA GLY A 175 16.42 2.73 2.44
C GLY A 175 15.22 2.91 3.39
N THR A 176 15.44 2.85 4.71
CA THR A 176 14.38 3.08 5.70
C THR A 176 13.85 4.51 5.64
N VAL A 177 14.74 5.49 5.53
CA VAL A 177 14.37 6.89 5.34
C VAL A 177 13.52 7.05 4.09
N PHE A 178 13.95 6.48 2.95
CA PHE A 178 13.15 6.51 1.72
C PHE A 178 11.80 5.79 1.85
N ALA A 179 11.71 4.70 2.62
CA ALA A 179 10.45 4.03 2.89
C ALA A 179 9.44 4.98 3.53
N VAL A 180 9.88 5.73 4.55
CA VAL A 180 9.04 6.71 5.26
C VAL A 180 8.63 7.84 4.32
N TYR A 181 9.58 8.48 3.64
CA TYR A 181 9.27 9.59 2.74
C TYR A 181 8.36 9.18 1.57
N HIS A 182 8.59 8.00 1.01
CA HIS A 182 7.73 7.44 -0.04
C HIS A 182 6.34 7.10 0.50
N PHE A 183 6.21 6.63 1.73
CA PHE A 183 4.91 6.41 2.37
C PHE A 183 4.16 7.74 2.53
N LEU A 184 4.81 8.77 3.07
CA LEU A 184 4.23 10.12 3.24
C LEU A 184 3.78 10.70 1.88
N GLU A 185 4.59 10.58 0.84
CA GLU A 185 4.25 11.08 -0.49
C GLU A 185 3.08 10.31 -1.10
N ARG A 186 3.16 8.99 -1.14
CA ARG A 186 2.21 8.16 -1.91
C ARG A 186 0.89 7.91 -1.20
N HIS A 187 0.88 7.92 0.14
CA HIS A 187 -0.31 7.57 0.91
C HIS A 187 -0.89 8.75 1.68
N LEU A 188 -0.08 9.72 2.11
CA LEU A 188 -0.57 10.95 2.75
C LEU A 188 -0.59 12.16 1.80
N GLY A 189 -0.08 12.02 0.57
CA GLY A 189 -0.07 13.10 -0.41
C GLY A 189 0.87 14.26 -0.04
N CYS A 190 1.80 14.05 0.91
CA CYS A 190 2.78 15.07 1.28
C CYS A 190 3.70 15.37 0.08
N ARG A 191 3.88 16.65 -0.25
CA ARG A 191 4.80 17.09 -1.30
C ARG A 191 5.89 17.96 -0.68
N TRP A 192 7.10 17.76 -1.15
CA TRP A 192 8.30 18.50 -0.73
C TRP A 192 8.55 19.61 -1.76
N PRO A 193 8.79 20.87 -1.34
CA PRO A 193 9.15 21.97 -2.23
C PRO A 193 10.57 21.84 -2.80
#